data_AF-A0A6M7V4Y2-F1
#
_entry.id   AF-A0A6M7V4Y2-F1
#
_cell.length_a   1.000
_cell.length_b   1.000
_cell.length_c   1.000
_cell.angle_alpha   90.00
_cell.angle_beta   90.00
_cell.angle_gamma   90.00
#
_symmetry.space_group_name_H-M   'P 1'
#
loop_
_entity.id
_entity.type
_entity.pdbx_description
1 polymer ?
#
loop_
_entity_poly.entity_id
_entity_poly.type
_entity_poly.pdbx_seq_one_letter_code
_entity_poly.pdbx_strand_id
1 'polypeptide(L)'
;MRTIEAMIAGRDAPLAPGCNSLGRSMLELRSHQCRFPLRGSGAAMRFCAVEVEVGAWMPGLSLGSYCSFHRDFLRGQPSVAEERVAEDRSEAA
;
A
#
# COMPACT_ATOMS: atom_id res chain seq x y z
N MET A 1 -0.63 8.61 -14.21
CA MET A 1 -0.54 7.27 -13.60
C MET A 1 0.51 7.35 -12.50
N ARG A 2 0.13 7.19 -11.22
CA ARG A 2 1.10 7.26 -10.12
C ARG A 2 1.94 5.97 -10.15
N THR A 3 3.28 6.06 -10.17
CA THR A 3 4.15 4.86 -10.17
C THR A 3 4.52 4.48 -8.75
N ILE A 4 4.62 3.18 -8.50
CA ILE A 4 5.01 2.63 -7.19
C ILE A 4 6.39 3.16 -6.77
N GLU A 5 7.32 3.27 -7.71
CA GLU A 5 8.69 3.78 -7.48
C GLU A 5 8.69 5.23 -7.01
N ALA A 6 7.85 6.10 -7.59
CA ALA A 6 7.74 7.49 -7.17
C ALA A 6 7.17 7.62 -5.75
N MET A 7 6.24 6.74 -5.36
CA MET A 7 5.64 6.75 -4.00
C MET A 7 6.64 6.31 -2.94
N ILE A 8 7.42 5.27 -3.22
CA ILE A 8 8.45 4.77 -2.30
C ILE A 8 9.57 5.81 -2.15
N ALA A 9 9.99 6.43 -3.27
CA ALA A 9 11.02 7.47 -3.26
C ALA A 9 10.58 8.73 -2.50
N GLY A 10 9.29 9.07 -2.56
CA GLY A 10 8.68 10.19 -1.82
C GLY A 10 8.33 9.88 -0.35
N ARG A 11 8.45 8.63 0.11
CA ARG A 11 7.95 8.15 1.43
C ARG A 11 6.44 8.32 1.67
N ASP A 12 5.66 8.52 0.61
CA ASP A 12 4.21 8.71 0.65
C ASP A 12 3.45 7.47 0.16
N ALA A 13 3.99 6.26 0.41
CA ALA A 13 3.27 5.05 0.09
C ALA A 13 2.00 4.96 0.96
N PRO A 14 0.81 4.83 0.35
CA PRO A 14 -0.44 4.86 1.09
C PRO A 14 -0.52 3.64 2.00
N LEU A 15 -0.89 3.84 3.27
CA LEU A 15 -1.00 2.76 4.24
C LEU A 15 -2.43 2.22 4.24
N ALA A 16 -2.57 0.93 3.94
CA ALA A 16 -3.86 0.26 4.03
C ALA A 16 -4.31 0.17 5.50
N PRO A 17 -5.62 0.19 5.80
CA PRO A 17 -6.12 -0.16 7.11
C PRO A 17 -5.61 -1.53 7.56
N GLY A 18 -5.16 -1.65 8.81
CA GLY A 18 -4.57 -2.89 9.35
C GLY A 18 -3.13 -3.17 8.90
N CYS A 19 -2.55 -2.31 8.06
CA CYS A 19 -1.13 -2.36 7.72
C CYS A 19 -0.30 -1.82 8.89
N ASN A 20 0.73 -2.56 9.30
CA ASN A 20 1.76 -1.99 10.19
C ASN A 20 2.55 -0.94 9.39
N SER A 21 2.71 0.27 9.94
CA SER A 21 3.47 1.37 9.33
C SER A 21 4.91 0.99 9.00
N LEU A 22 5.45 -0.05 9.66
CA LEU A 22 6.79 -0.55 9.37
C LEU A 22 6.86 -1.50 8.15
N GLY A 23 5.73 -2.12 7.77
CA GLY A 23 5.66 -3.21 6.81
C GLY A 23 6.38 -4.49 7.26
N ARG A 24 6.36 -5.52 6.41
CA ARG A 24 7.10 -6.78 6.61
C ARG A 24 8.06 -7.06 5.46
N SER A 25 9.16 -7.76 5.71
CA SER A 25 10.06 -8.23 4.66
C SER A 25 9.41 -9.37 3.85
N MET A 26 9.96 -9.66 2.66
CA MET A 26 9.47 -10.75 1.81
C MET A 26 9.50 -12.11 2.53
N LEU A 27 10.50 -12.35 3.38
CA LEU A 27 10.68 -13.61 4.12
C LEU A 27 9.63 -13.80 5.23
N GLU A 28 9.04 -12.70 5.71
CA GLU A 28 8.03 -12.72 6.78
C GLU A 28 6.60 -12.80 6.23
N LEU A 29 6.43 -12.68 4.91
CA LEU A 29 5.12 -12.75 4.27
C LEU A 29 4.60 -14.19 4.20
N ARG A 30 3.33 -14.34 4.55
CA ARG A 30 2.56 -15.57 4.33
C ARG A 30 1.97 -15.59 2.92
N SER A 31 1.43 -16.74 2.53
CA SER A 31 0.94 -16.99 1.17
C SER A 31 -0.10 -15.98 0.68
N HIS A 32 -1.00 -15.50 1.54
CA HIS A 32 -2.12 -14.60 1.17
C HIS A 32 -1.97 -13.21 1.79
N GLN A 33 -0.80 -12.60 1.66
CA GLN A 33 -0.52 -11.27 2.21
C GLN A 33 -0.11 -10.27 1.14
N CYS A 34 -0.62 -9.04 1.28
CA CYS A 34 -0.44 -7.95 0.34
C CYS A 34 1.04 -7.64 0.12
N ARG A 35 1.46 -7.69 -1.15
CA ARG A 35 2.83 -7.44 -1.61
C ARG A 35 3.04 -6.01 -2.10
N PHE A 36 2.16 -5.08 -1.74
CA PHE A 36 2.38 -3.68 -2.09
C PHE A 36 3.59 -3.15 -1.32
N PRO A 37 4.63 -2.64 -2.00
CA PRO A 37 5.83 -2.14 -1.35
C PRO A 37 5.57 -0.77 -0.71
N LEU A 38 6.01 -0.63 0.55
CA LEU A 38 5.83 0.60 1.32
C LEU A 38 7.09 1.45 1.35
N ARG A 39 8.26 0.82 1.51
CA ARG A 39 9.54 1.49 1.72
C ARG A 39 10.72 0.55 1.57
N GLY A 40 11.90 1.14 1.49
CA GLY A 40 13.16 0.42 1.34
C GLY A 40 13.42 0.00 -0.11
N SER A 41 14.56 -0.64 -0.32
CA SER A 41 15.02 -1.08 -1.64
C SER A 41 15.71 -2.44 -1.55
N GLY A 42 15.69 -3.20 -2.65
CA GLY A 42 16.29 -4.53 -2.72
C GLY A 42 15.85 -5.44 -1.57
N ALA A 43 16.81 -6.06 -0.88
CA ALA A 43 16.56 -6.95 0.25
C ALA A 43 15.94 -6.26 1.48
N ALA A 44 16.07 -4.93 1.60
CA ALA A 44 15.49 -4.16 2.69
C ALA A 44 14.03 -3.73 2.41
N MET A 45 13.47 -4.09 1.25
CA MET A 45 12.10 -3.74 0.87
C MET A 45 11.08 -4.30 1.87
N ARG A 46 10.13 -3.45 2.25
CA ARG A 46 9.04 -3.77 3.17
C ARG A 46 7.69 -3.66 2.47
N PHE A 47 6.79 -4.58 2.79
CA PHE A 47 5.50 -4.77 2.15
C PHE A 47 4.35 -4.60 3.14
N CYS A 48 3.18 -4.27 2.61
CA CYS A 48 1.94 -4.05 3.35
C CYS A 48 1.56 -5.19 4.30
N ALA A 49 1.66 -6.44 3.81
CA ALA A 49 1.37 -7.65 4.58
C ALA A 49 -0.06 -7.82 5.12
N VAL A 50 -0.98 -6.90 4.80
CA VAL A 50 -2.42 -7.07 5.08
C VAL A 50 -2.91 -8.34 4.39
N GLU A 51 -3.73 -9.11 5.08
CA GLU A 51 -4.31 -10.35 4.53
C GLU A 51 -5.20 -10.03 3.33
N VAL A 52 -5.08 -10.85 2.29
CA VAL A 52 -5.87 -10.76 1.07
C VAL A 52 -6.84 -11.92 1.06
N GLU A 53 -8.13 -11.64 0.87
CA GLU A 53 -9.15 -12.67 0.73
C GLU A 53 -8.74 -13.68 -0.36
N VAL A 54 -8.95 -14.97 -0.10
CA VAL A 54 -8.49 -16.06 -0.99
C VAL A 54 -9.00 -15.87 -2.42
N GLY A 55 -10.27 -15.47 -2.59
CA GLY A 55 -10.85 -15.21 -3.91
C GLY A 55 -10.30 -13.97 -4.63
N ALA A 56 -9.64 -13.07 -3.89
CA ALA A 56 -8.98 -11.88 -4.43
C ALA A 56 -7.46 -12.05 -4.59
N TRP A 57 -6.88 -13.15 -4.09
CA TRP A 57 -5.48 -13.50 -4.25
C TRP A 57 -5.25 -14.21 -5.59
N MET A 58 -4.78 -13.44 -6.56
CA MET A 58 -4.52 -13.92 -7.93
C MET A 58 -3.09 -13.56 -8.35
N PRO A 59 -2.06 -14.16 -7.71
CA PRO A 59 -0.68 -13.90 -8.07
C PRO A 59 -0.45 -14.30 -9.54
N GLY A 60 0.23 -13.44 -10.29
CA GLY A 60 0.41 -13.59 -11.74
C GLY A 60 -0.52 -12.71 -12.59
N LEU A 61 -1.59 -12.17 -11.99
CA LEU A 61 -2.38 -11.10 -12.60
C LEU A 61 -1.92 -9.74 -12.09
N SER A 62 -2.09 -8.71 -12.92
CA SER A 62 -1.82 -7.32 -12.52
C SER A 62 -2.63 -6.98 -11.27
N LEU A 63 -1.94 -6.47 -10.25
CA LEU A 63 -2.50 -6.11 -8.93
C LEU A 63 -3.07 -7.28 -8.10
N GLY A 64 -2.99 -8.53 -8.58
CA GLY A 64 -3.59 -9.69 -7.93
C GLY A 64 -2.87 -10.16 -6.65
N SER A 65 -1.74 -9.53 -6.31
CA SER A 65 -1.02 -9.75 -5.04
C SER A 65 -1.23 -8.63 -4.01
N TYR A 66 -2.16 -7.70 -4.26
CA TYR A 66 -2.41 -6.54 -3.40
C TYR A 66 -3.78 -6.65 -2.70
N CYS A 67 -3.91 -6.06 -1.51
CA CYS A 67 -5.20 -5.90 -0.85
C CYS A 67 -6.11 -4.91 -1.62
N SER A 68 -7.41 -4.90 -1.31
CA SER A 68 -8.40 -4.03 -1.96
C SER A 68 -7.94 -2.57 -1.99
N PHE A 69 -7.53 -2.03 -0.85
CA PHE A 69 -7.02 -0.67 -0.73
C PHE A 69 -5.93 -0.33 -1.75
N HIS A 70 -4.87 -1.15 -1.83
CA HIS A 70 -3.75 -0.91 -2.73
C HIS A 70 -4.11 -1.14 -4.20
N ARG A 71 -5.08 -2.02 -4.49
CA ARG A 71 -5.62 -2.17 -5.85
C ARG A 71 -6.39 -0.93 -6.28
N ASP A 72 -7.28 -0.43 -5.43
CA ASP A 72 -8.15 0.70 -5.74
C ASP A 72 -7.33 1.97 -5.91
N PHE A 73 -6.36 2.17 -5.02
CA PHE A 73 -5.39 3.27 -5.14
C PHE A 73 -4.61 3.23 -6.47
N LEU A 74 -4.11 2.06 -6.90
CA LEU A 74 -3.40 1.94 -8.18
C LEU A 74 -4.31 2.08 -9.40
N ARG A 75 -5.61 1.79 -9.26
CA ARG A 75 -6.65 2.06 -10.27
C ARG A 75 -7.04 3.54 -10.35
N GLY A 76 -6.51 4.39 -9.46
CA GLY A 76 -6.84 5.81 -9.40
C GLY A 76 -8.18 6.10 -8.72
N GLN A 77 -8.73 5.13 -7.99
CA GLN A 77 -9.84 5.43 -7.07
C GLN A 77 -9.26 6.15 -5.84
N PRO A 78 -9.98 7.14 -5.29
CA PRO A 78 -9.57 7.78 -4.04
C PRO A 78 -9.45 6.70 -2.97
N SER A 79 -8.29 6.61 -2.33
CA SER A 79 -8.13 5.68 -1.23
C SER A 79 -8.77 6.28 0.01
N VAL A 80 -9.56 5.49 0.74
CA VAL A 80 -10.26 5.91 1.97
C VAL A 80 -9.33 6.47 3.08
N ALA A 81 -8.01 6.35 2.93
CA ALA A 81 -7.02 6.88 3.87
C ALA A 81 -6.51 8.29 3.48
N GLU A 82 -6.61 8.69 2.21
CA GLU A 82 -6.14 10.01 1.75
C GLU A 82 -7.09 11.16 2.15
N GLU A 83 -8.29 10.87 2.65
CA GLU A 83 -9.24 11.86 3.19
C GLU A 83 -8.80 12.54 4.50
N ARG A 84 -7.70 12.12 5.15
CA ARG A 84 -7.22 12.73 6.41
C ARG A 84 -6.13 13.79 6.28
N VAL A 85 -5.75 14.22 5.07
CA VAL A 85 -4.73 15.30 4.88
C VAL A 85 -5.32 16.54 4.19
N ALA A 86 -6.64 16.64 4.08
CA ALA A 86 -7.29 17.79 3.45
C ALA A 86 -8.38 18.42 4.32
N GLU A 87 -8.17 18.55 5.63
CA GLU A 87 -8.95 19.51 6.44
C GLU A 87 -8.18 19.93 7.70
N ASP A 88 -7.07 20.66 7.52
CA ASP A 88 -6.55 21.58 8.55
C ASP A 88 -5.75 22.72 7.90
N ARG A 89 -6.44 23.55 7.12
CA ARG A 89 -6.03 24.93 6.85
C ARG A 89 -7.25 25.84 7.04
N SER A 90 -7.81 25.82 8.25
CA SER A 90 -8.52 26.99 8.76
C SER A 90 -7.68 27.58 9.90
N GLU A 91 -7.56 28.90 9.86
CA GLU A 91 -7.07 29.79 10.93
C GLU A 91 -5.58 29.78 11.29
N ALA A 92 -4.86 30.76 10.73
CA ALA A 92 -4.19 31.76 11.56
C ALA A 92 -3.97 33.07 10.79
N ALA A 93 -4.64 34.12 11.30
CA ALA A 93 -4.44 35.56 11.12
C ALA A 93 -4.80 36.22 9.78
#